data_AF-A0A7J5ZHL4-F1
#
_entry.id   AF-A0A7J5ZHL4-F1
#
_cell.length_a   1.000
_cell.length_b   1.000
_cell.length_c   1.000
_cell.angle_alpha   90.00
_cell.angle_beta   90.00
_cell.angle_gamma   90.00
#
_symmetry.space_group_name_H-M   'P 1'
#
loop_
_entity.id
_entity.type
_entity.pdbx_description
1 polymer ?
#
loop_
_entity_poly.entity_id
_entity_poly.type
_entity_poly.pdbx_seq_one_letter_code
_entity_poly.pdbx_strand_id
1 'polypeptide(L)'
;ETHSYTIRSVRVSDGGQYRCRAGRRNRVYYTDYSDALWVNVIESPKPVVIIKPDTQVFRGERVTFRCDIQGRGDTEWTYDWYRDGYTFYPYHTTQEISISDYYSGEYTCSGRRRSDSQISKTSDPVTLTVQEKPKPTVRVNPQSSVYTGDRVTLTCNLKSTGWTFLWYKDYQKLNPLSPGTTDTNTLSVTVSNEGVTQYYCKARRGNYDSEISDPATITVRARPKPVVKVQPAERVFIGETVTLTCEIQTGESWSYLWYRNNEELSDAAGKKTHTITDIKESDKGDYTCKGTQSSDPKYTQTSDGVTLTVSEKPKP
;
A
#
# COMPACT_ATOMS: atom_id res chain seq x y z
N GLU A 1 -3.29 4.19 78.20
CA GLU A 1 -2.51 4.89 77.15
C GLU A 1 -2.12 3.90 76.07
N THR A 2 -2.44 4.22 74.82
CA THR A 2 -2.05 3.39 73.67
C THR A 2 -0.67 3.82 73.21
N HIS A 3 0.31 2.93 73.27
CA HIS A 3 1.65 3.18 72.75
C HIS A 3 1.78 2.53 71.37
N SER A 4 2.25 3.28 70.38
CA SER A 4 2.44 2.80 69.00
C SER A 4 3.92 2.83 68.60
N TYR A 5 4.30 1.87 67.76
CA TYR A 5 5.61 1.80 67.10
C TYR A 5 5.40 1.97 65.60
N THR A 6 6.05 2.97 65.00
CA THR A 6 5.85 3.33 63.59
C THR A 6 7.16 3.20 62.82
N ILE A 7 7.16 2.35 61.80
CA ILE A 7 8.25 2.25 60.81
C ILE A 7 7.92 3.20 59.67
N ARG A 8 8.73 4.25 59.48
CA ARG A 8 8.46 5.30 58.47
C ARG A 8 8.81 4.87 57.04
N SER A 9 9.73 3.94 56.87
CA SER A 9 10.16 3.41 55.58
C SER A 9 10.36 1.90 55.72
N VAL A 10 9.38 1.15 55.22
CA VAL A 10 9.34 -0.31 55.36
C VAL A 10 10.17 -0.95 54.25
N ARG A 11 11.05 -1.88 54.64
CA ARG A 11 11.85 -2.74 53.76
C ARG A 11 11.40 -4.19 53.90
N VAL A 12 11.69 -5.03 52.91
CA VAL A 12 11.39 -6.47 52.98
C VAL A 12 12.00 -7.11 54.24
N SER A 13 13.17 -6.62 54.68
CA SER A 13 13.83 -7.04 55.93
C SER A 13 13.06 -6.72 57.21
N ASP A 14 12.10 -5.81 57.17
CA ASP A 14 11.26 -5.48 58.32
C ASP A 14 10.10 -6.48 58.46
N GLY A 15 9.94 -7.42 57.52
CA GLY A 15 9.05 -8.56 57.66
C GLY A 15 9.57 -9.52 58.73
N GLY A 16 8.66 -10.05 59.55
CA GLY A 16 9.03 -10.97 60.62
C GLY A 16 8.00 -11.06 61.73
N GLN A 17 8.40 -11.73 62.81
CA GLN A 17 7.60 -11.90 64.01
C GLN A 17 7.87 -10.78 65.01
N TYR A 18 6.83 -10.04 65.36
CA TYR A 18 6.86 -8.96 66.35
C TYR A 18 6.18 -9.41 67.64
N ARG A 19 6.78 -9.05 68.78
CA ARG A 19 6.19 -9.20 70.12
C ARG A 19 6.48 -7.94 70.92
N CYS A 20 5.55 -7.52 71.76
CA CYS A 20 5.78 -6.39 72.67
C CYS A 20 5.72 -6.87 74.13
N ARG A 21 6.37 -6.14 75.03
CA ARG A 21 6.21 -6.28 76.48
C ARG A 21 6.42 -4.92 77.14
N ALA A 22 5.80 -4.69 78.29
CA ALA A 22 5.95 -3.45 79.03
C ALA A 22 6.97 -3.61 80.18
N GLY A 23 7.63 -2.52 80.57
CA GLY A 23 8.54 -2.48 81.72
C GLY A 23 8.39 -1.19 82.51
N ARG A 24 8.46 -1.28 83.86
CA ARG A 24 8.39 -0.10 84.74
C ARG A 24 9.79 0.46 85.00
N ARG A 25 9.96 1.78 84.90
CA ARG A 25 11.27 2.49 85.03
C ARG A 25 11.95 2.37 86.40
N ASN A 26 11.23 2.09 87.50
CA ASN A 26 11.78 2.01 88.85
C ASN A 26 11.41 0.66 89.51
N ARG A 27 12.43 -0.14 89.86
CA ARG A 27 12.42 -1.62 90.01
C ARG A 27 11.95 -2.32 88.72
N VAL A 28 12.89 -2.94 88.01
CA VAL A 28 12.67 -3.50 86.67
C VAL A 28 11.81 -4.76 86.75
N TYR A 29 10.49 -4.59 86.67
CA TYR A 29 9.55 -5.67 86.40
C TYR A 29 9.10 -5.55 84.94
N TYR A 30 9.28 -6.62 84.17
CA TYR A 30 8.75 -6.75 82.81
C TYR A 30 7.48 -7.60 82.85
N THR A 31 6.50 -7.26 82.02
CA THR A 31 5.42 -8.19 81.72
C THR A 31 5.94 -9.33 80.87
N ASP A 32 5.17 -10.40 80.78
CA ASP A 32 5.37 -11.39 79.73
C ASP A 32 5.22 -10.75 78.34
N TYR A 33 5.78 -11.42 77.35
CA TYR A 33 5.63 -11.04 75.95
C TYR A 33 4.18 -11.24 75.50
N SER A 34 3.71 -10.35 74.65
CA SER A 34 2.48 -10.55 73.90
C SER A 34 2.58 -11.78 72.99
N ASP A 35 1.42 -12.19 72.49
CA ASP A 35 1.36 -13.09 71.34
C ASP A 35 2.15 -12.52 70.16
N ALA A 36 2.63 -13.45 69.34
CA ALA A 36 3.39 -13.17 68.15
C ALA A 36 2.50 -12.60 67.03
N LEU A 37 2.85 -11.41 66.52
CA LEU A 37 2.27 -10.84 65.31
C LEU A 37 3.23 -11.06 64.14
N TRP A 38 2.76 -11.73 63.08
CA TRP A 38 3.51 -11.87 61.84
C TRP A 38 3.22 -10.71 60.88
N VAL A 39 4.27 -10.01 60.46
CA VAL A 39 4.20 -8.94 59.46
C VAL A 39 4.91 -9.43 58.21
N ASN A 40 4.19 -9.52 57.09
CA ASN A 40 4.76 -9.87 55.79
C ASN A 40 4.97 -8.60 54.96
N VAL A 41 6.20 -8.35 54.53
CA VAL A 41 6.55 -7.22 53.66
C VAL A 41 6.97 -7.76 52.31
N ILE A 42 6.27 -7.36 51.26
CA ILE A 42 6.52 -7.80 49.88
C ILE A 42 7.08 -6.61 49.09
N GLU A 43 8.05 -6.87 48.22
CA GLU A 43 8.58 -5.85 47.33
C GLU A 43 7.51 -5.32 46.36
N SER A 44 7.50 -4.01 46.13
CA SER A 44 6.58 -3.41 45.15
C SER A 44 6.84 -3.98 43.75
N PRO A 45 5.79 -4.38 43.02
CA PRO A 45 5.95 -4.95 41.68
C PRO A 45 6.51 -3.92 40.71
N LYS A 46 7.23 -4.39 39.68
CA LYS A 46 7.73 -3.55 38.58
C LYS A 46 6.92 -3.81 37.31
N PRO A 47 6.25 -2.78 36.74
CA PRO A 47 5.53 -2.92 35.49
C PRO A 47 6.44 -3.03 34.26
N VAL A 48 5.90 -3.57 33.17
CA VAL A 48 6.49 -3.57 31.83
C VAL A 48 5.57 -2.81 30.87
N VAL A 49 6.13 -1.86 30.11
CA VAL A 49 5.39 -1.17 29.04
C VAL A 49 5.49 -1.97 27.76
N ILE A 50 4.35 -2.19 27.11
CA ILE A 50 4.23 -2.86 25.81
C ILE A 50 3.50 -1.90 24.87
N ILE A 51 4.11 -1.59 23.72
CA ILE A 51 3.53 -0.69 22.72
C ILE A 51 3.20 -1.48 21.46
N LYS A 52 1.98 -1.31 20.93
CA LYS A 52 1.52 -1.94 19.70
C LYS A 52 0.97 -0.90 18.70
N PRO A 53 1.41 -0.91 17.43
CA PRO A 53 2.47 -1.77 16.88
C PRO A 53 3.84 -1.41 17.50
N ASP A 54 4.73 -2.40 17.59
CA ASP A 54 6.10 -2.28 18.13
C ASP A 54 7.10 -1.71 17.11
N THR A 55 6.59 -1.17 16.01
CA THR A 55 7.37 -0.62 14.89
C THR A 55 7.33 0.91 14.88
N GLN A 56 8.03 1.50 13.91
CA GLN A 56 7.85 2.90 13.53
C GLN A 56 6.36 3.21 13.27
N VAL A 57 5.85 4.24 13.94
CA VAL A 57 4.45 4.71 13.84
C VAL A 57 4.38 6.06 13.14
N PHE A 58 3.24 6.36 12.53
CA PHE A 58 3.01 7.63 11.85
C PHE A 58 2.00 8.49 12.59
N ARG A 59 2.15 9.81 12.49
CA ARG A 59 1.24 10.77 13.14
C ARG A 59 -0.22 10.48 12.76
N GLY A 60 -1.07 10.35 13.77
CA GLY A 60 -2.50 10.02 13.63
C GLY A 60 -2.82 8.53 13.49
N GLU A 61 -1.82 7.65 13.41
CA GLU A 61 -2.03 6.20 13.50
C GLU A 61 -2.41 5.81 14.92
N ARG A 62 -3.30 4.83 15.11
CA ARG A 62 -3.69 4.41 16.47
C ARG A 62 -2.62 3.50 17.06
N VAL A 63 -2.16 3.84 18.26
CA VAL A 63 -1.19 3.06 19.04
C VAL A 63 -1.81 2.65 20.36
N THR A 64 -1.60 1.39 20.73
CA THR A 64 -2.02 0.81 22.01
C THR A 64 -0.82 0.70 22.92
N PHE A 65 -0.88 1.34 24.08
CA PHE A 65 0.09 1.18 25.15
C PHE A 65 -0.53 0.29 26.22
N ARG A 66 0.21 -0.70 26.71
CA ARG A 66 -0.17 -1.59 27.80
C ARG A 66 0.85 -1.55 28.92
N CYS A 67 0.39 -1.35 30.15
CA CYS A 67 1.19 -1.39 31.36
C CYS A 67 0.95 -2.72 32.09
N ASP A 68 1.84 -3.68 31.90
CA ASP A 68 1.69 -5.03 32.46
C ASP A 68 2.36 -5.13 33.84
N ILE A 69 1.56 -5.30 34.89
CA ILE A 69 2.04 -5.53 36.27
C ILE A 69 1.88 -7.03 36.56
N GLN A 70 2.97 -7.78 36.41
CA GLN A 70 2.93 -9.25 36.49
C GLN A 70 2.32 -9.80 37.80
N GLY A 71 1.51 -10.86 37.65
CA GLY A 71 0.98 -11.66 38.76
C GLY A 71 -0.31 -11.16 39.40
N ARG A 72 -0.97 -10.14 38.84
CA ARG A 72 -2.16 -9.49 39.42
C ARG A 72 -3.15 -9.10 38.34
N GLY A 73 -4.45 -9.31 38.58
CA GLY A 73 -5.49 -9.13 37.57
C GLY A 73 -5.72 -7.66 37.19
N ASP A 74 -6.14 -7.43 35.94
CA ASP A 74 -6.33 -6.12 35.30
C ASP A 74 -7.19 -5.12 36.09
N THR A 75 -8.03 -5.59 37.03
CA THR A 75 -8.99 -4.78 37.78
C THR A 75 -8.47 -4.24 39.11
N GLU A 76 -7.29 -4.70 39.55
CA GLU A 76 -6.75 -4.42 40.88
C GLU A 76 -6.06 -3.03 40.97
N TRP A 77 -5.64 -2.49 39.83
CA TRP A 77 -4.79 -1.30 39.74
C TRP A 77 -5.47 -0.15 38.98
N THR A 78 -5.05 1.08 39.28
CA THR A 78 -5.18 2.25 38.41
C THR A 78 -3.79 2.60 37.89
N TYR A 79 -3.69 2.99 36.63
CA TYR A 79 -2.43 3.15 35.91
C TYR A 79 -2.16 4.62 35.60
N ASP A 80 -0.93 5.06 35.88
CA ASP A 80 -0.43 6.38 35.56
C ASP A 80 0.64 6.25 34.47
N TRP A 81 0.45 6.98 33.37
CA TRP A 81 1.35 7.01 32.23
C TRP A 81 2.16 8.29 32.21
N TYR A 82 3.45 8.17 31.87
CA TYR A 82 4.38 9.29 31.75
C TYR A 82 5.08 9.27 30.41
N ARG A 83 5.38 10.47 29.89
CA ARG A 83 6.22 10.71 28.72
C ARG A 83 7.34 11.66 29.10
N ASP A 84 8.59 11.26 28.88
CA ASP A 84 9.79 12.03 29.23
C ASP A 84 9.78 12.51 30.70
N GLY A 85 9.22 11.68 31.59
CA GLY A 85 9.05 11.97 33.01
C GLY A 85 7.83 12.84 33.38
N TYR A 86 7.10 13.39 32.41
CA TYR A 86 5.89 14.18 32.64
C TYR A 86 4.63 13.34 32.60
N THR A 87 3.64 13.65 33.45
CA THR A 87 2.34 12.99 33.44
C THR A 87 1.66 13.18 32.08
N PHE A 88 1.35 12.04 31.45
CA PHE A 88 0.74 11.99 30.12
C PHE A 88 -0.74 11.59 30.21
N TYR A 89 -1.04 10.47 30.88
CA TYR A 89 -2.41 9.98 31.11
C TYR A 89 -2.52 9.39 32.53
N PRO A 90 -3.07 10.14 33.51
CA PRO A 90 -3.15 9.67 34.89
C PRO A 90 -4.45 8.90 35.18
N TYR A 91 -4.44 8.10 36.25
CA TYR A 91 -5.60 7.44 36.86
C TYR A 91 -6.42 6.52 35.94
N HIS A 92 -5.79 5.89 34.96
CA HIS A 92 -6.48 5.01 34.03
C HIS A 92 -6.93 3.71 34.70
N THR A 93 -8.17 3.27 34.48
CA THR A 93 -8.72 2.09 35.18
C THR A 93 -8.42 0.77 34.48
N THR A 94 -7.94 0.81 33.23
CA THR A 94 -7.51 -0.37 32.49
C THR A 94 -6.01 -0.30 32.20
N GLN A 95 -5.38 -1.47 32.09
CA GLN A 95 -3.95 -1.56 31.79
C GLN A 95 -3.58 -1.09 30.37
N GLU A 96 -4.54 -1.04 29.45
CA GLU A 96 -4.34 -0.60 28.07
C GLU A 96 -4.97 0.78 27.81
N ILE A 97 -4.26 1.62 27.06
CA ILE A 97 -4.75 2.87 26.45
C ILE A 97 -4.52 2.82 24.94
N SER A 98 -5.50 3.27 24.14
CA SER A 98 -5.37 3.34 22.69
C SER A 98 -5.63 4.77 22.21
N ILE A 99 -4.61 5.42 21.66
CA ILE A 99 -4.64 6.84 21.32
C ILE A 99 -4.01 7.10 19.94
N SER A 100 -4.34 8.23 19.33
CA SER A 100 -3.78 8.71 18.05
C SER A 100 -3.07 10.05 18.16
N ASP A 101 -3.16 10.71 19.32
CA ASP A 101 -2.49 11.96 19.66
C ASP A 101 -1.35 11.67 20.66
N TYR A 102 -0.20 11.27 20.11
CA TYR A 102 1.02 10.96 20.84
C TYR A 102 2.20 11.56 20.09
N TYR A 103 3.35 11.59 20.76
CA TYR A 103 4.56 12.23 20.24
C TYR A 103 5.75 11.30 20.46
N SER A 104 6.85 11.56 19.76
CA SER A 104 8.10 10.86 20.04
C SER A 104 8.56 11.15 21.47
N GLY A 105 9.11 10.15 22.15
CA GLY A 105 9.58 10.29 23.52
C GLY A 105 9.72 8.95 24.23
N GLU A 106 10.12 9.01 25.49
CA GLU A 106 10.25 7.85 26.38
C GLU A 106 8.98 7.66 27.22
N TYR A 107 8.33 6.52 27.05
CA TYR A 107 7.09 6.19 27.74
C TYR A 107 7.36 5.25 28.92
N THR A 108 6.83 5.61 30.08
CA THR A 108 6.85 4.78 31.28
C THR A 108 5.46 4.70 31.91
N CYS A 109 5.24 3.70 32.75
CA CYS A 109 4.01 3.58 33.52
C CYS A 109 4.27 3.21 34.98
N SER A 110 3.31 3.53 35.83
CA SER A 110 3.23 3.03 37.20
C SER A 110 1.78 2.66 37.54
N GLY A 111 1.57 1.89 38.60
CA GLY A 111 0.27 1.46 39.08
C GLY A 111 0.05 1.84 40.54
N ARG A 112 -1.18 2.24 40.86
CA ARG A 112 -1.68 2.40 42.22
C ARG A 112 -2.79 1.38 42.47
N ARG A 113 -2.62 0.56 43.51
CA ARG A 113 -3.57 -0.48 43.89
C ARG A 113 -4.80 0.12 44.53
N ARG A 114 -5.99 -0.30 44.11
CA ARG A 114 -7.25 0.31 44.58
C ARG A 114 -7.60 -0.02 46.03
N SER A 115 -7.17 -1.18 46.52
CA SER A 115 -7.56 -1.69 47.84
C SER A 115 -6.85 -0.98 48.99
N ASP A 116 -5.58 -0.64 48.82
CA ASP A 116 -4.69 -0.19 49.90
C ASP A 116 -3.78 0.98 49.47
N SER A 117 -3.99 1.52 48.26
CA SER A 117 -3.17 2.60 47.68
C SER A 117 -1.68 2.27 47.55
N GLN A 118 -1.27 0.99 47.57
CA GLN A 118 0.10 0.59 47.29
C GLN A 118 0.53 1.06 45.90
N ILE A 119 1.72 1.62 45.79
CA ILE A 119 2.28 2.11 44.51
C ILE A 119 3.33 1.10 44.03
N SER A 120 3.26 0.75 42.74
CA SER A 120 4.27 -0.06 42.06
C SER A 120 5.57 0.74 41.87
N LYS A 121 6.63 0.09 41.42
CA LYS A 121 7.77 0.81 40.84
C LYS A 121 7.34 1.44 39.51
N THR A 122 8.12 2.40 39.01
CA THR A 122 8.01 2.85 37.61
C THR A 122 8.63 1.80 36.68
N SER A 123 8.02 1.60 35.51
CA SER A 123 8.54 0.69 34.49
C SER A 123 9.90 1.18 33.94
N ASP A 124 10.58 0.30 33.22
CA ASP A 124 11.65 0.75 32.32
C ASP A 124 11.04 1.58 31.17
N PRO A 125 11.77 2.59 30.64
CA PRO A 125 11.29 3.41 29.55
C PRO A 125 11.25 2.64 28.23
N VAL A 126 10.23 2.91 27.42
CA VAL A 126 10.13 2.45 26.02
C VAL A 126 10.10 3.67 25.12
N THR A 127 11.06 3.75 24.19
CA THR A 127 11.13 4.86 23.23
C THR A 127 10.19 4.62 22.06
N LEU A 128 9.29 5.58 21.81
CA LEU A 128 8.45 5.60 20.61
C LEU A 128 8.98 6.67 19.64
N THR A 129 9.17 6.29 18.38
CA THR A 129 9.52 7.24 17.30
C THR A 129 8.32 7.43 16.37
N VAL A 130 7.83 8.65 16.30
CA VAL A 130 6.71 9.06 15.45
C VAL A 130 7.24 9.80 14.24
N GLN A 131 6.85 9.35 13.05
CA GLN A 131 7.13 10.06 11.80
C GLN A 131 5.90 10.80 11.30
N GLU A 132 6.11 11.82 10.47
CA GLU A 132 5.02 12.51 9.78
C GLU A 132 4.26 11.57 8.86
N LYS A 133 3.05 11.98 8.51
CA LYS A 133 2.16 11.18 7.67
C LYS A 133 2.86 10.79 6.36
N PRO A 134 2.92 9.49 6.01
CA PRO A 134 3.71 9.06 4.87
C PRO A 134 3.01 9.43 3.56
N LYS A 135 3.82 9.77 2.55
CA LYS A 135 3.35 10.00 1.17
C LYS A 135 3.96 8.97 0.21
N PRO A 136 3.14 8.14 -0.46
CA PRO A 136 3.63 7.15 -1.42
C PRO A 136 4.11 7.81 -2.72
N THR A 137 4.91 7.07 -3.50
CA THR A 137 5.42 7.50 -4.81
C THR A 137 5.00 6.50 -5.89
N VAL A 138 4.60 6.99 -7.06
CA VAL A 138 4.17 6.15 -8.18
C VAL A 138 5.24 6.16 -9.26
N ARG A 139 5.60 4.96 -9.73
CA ARG A 139 6.47 4.74 -10.89
C ARG A 139 5.68 4.15 -12.04
N VAL A 140 6.02 4.51 -13.27
CA VAL A 140 5.33 4.06 -14.48
C VAL A 140 6.33 3.35 -15.39
N ASN A 141 5.94 2.18 -15.91
CA ASN A 141 6.73 1.41 -16.86
C ASN A 141 5.84 0.93 -18.03
N PRO A 142 6.17 1.26 -19.29
CA PRO A 142 7.25 2.15 -19.74
C PRO A 142 7.00 3.63 -19.38
N GLN A 143 8.04 4.48 -19.43
CA GLN A 143 7.91 5.89 -19.05
C GLN A 143 7.04 6.71 -20.05
N SER A 144 5.87 7.13 -19.55
CA SER A 144 5.05 8.33 -19.83
C SER A 144 4.62 8.72 -21.26
N SER A 145 5.12 8.12 -22.34
CA SER A 145 4.57 8.31 -23.70
C SER A 145 4.31 6.96 -24.37
N VAL A 146 3.04 6.58 -24.43
CA VAL A 146 2.59 5.30 -24.98
C VAL A 146 1.54 5.51 -26.06
N TYR A 147 1.22 4.45 -26.79
CA TYR A 147 0.22 4.46 -27.83
C TYR A 147 -1.06 3.74 -27.39
N THR A 148 -2.18 4.05 -28.04
CA THR A 148 -3.43 3.30 -27.82
C THR A 148 -3.21 1.80 -28.01
N GLY A 149 -3.75 1.00 -27.10
CA GLY A 149 -3.56 -0.45 -27.01
C GLY A 149 -2.32 -0.90 -26.21
N ASP A 150 -1.43 0.01 -25.81
CA ASP A 150 -0.28 -0.36 -24.97
C ASP A 150 -0.68 -0.75 -23.56
N ARG A 151 0.09 -1.69 -22.99
CA ARG A 151 -0.01 -2.07 -21.59
C ARG A 151 1.03 -1.32 -20.77
N VAL A 152 0.55 -0.61 -19.75
CA VAL A 152 1.40 0.12 -18.79
C VAL A 152 1.26 -0.49 -17.41
N THR A 153 2.39 -0.64 -16.72
CA THR A 153 2.44 -1.06 -15.32
C THR A 153 2.82 0.13 -14.46
N LEU A 154 1.96 0.45 -13.49
CA LEU A 154 2.24 1.42 -12.44
C LEU A 154 2.61 0.67 -11.16
N THR A 155 3.61 1.17 -10.44
CA THR A 155 4.05 0.62 -9.15
C THR A 155 4.05 1.70 -8.10
N CYS A 156 3.32 1.46 -7.02
CA CYS A 156 3.25 2.33 -5.86
C CYS A 156 4.25 1.90 -4.81
N ASN A 157 5.08 2.85 -4.36
CA ASN A 157 6.18 2.61 -3.44
C ASN A 157 6.01 3.45 -2.20
N LEU A 158 6.08 2.80 -1.03
CA LEU A 158 6.10 3.46 0.27
C LEU A 158 7.05 2.70 1.20
N LYS A 159 7.97 3.44 1.86
CA LYS A 159 8.92 2.84 2.80
C LYS A 159 8.17 2.44 4.08
N SER A 160 7.98 1.13 4.29
CA SER A 160 7.50 0.43 5.51
C SER A 160 6.67 -0.80 5.10
N THR A 161 6.34 -1.70 6.04
CA THR A 161 5.60 -2.94 5.80
C THR A 161 4.16 -2.88 6.32
N GLY A 162 3.31 -3.78 5.83
CA GLY A 162 1.91 -3.88 6.28
C GLY A 162 0.93 -2.94 5.57
N TRP A 163 1.32 -2.37 4.43
CA TRP A 163 0.46 -1.52 3.61
C TRP A 163 -0.34 -2.32 2.58
N THR A 164 -1.57 -1.89 2.35
CA THR A 164 -2.37 -2.22 1.17
C THR A 164 -2.50 -0.97 0.32
N PHE A 165 -2.44 -1.09 -1.00
CA PHE A 165 -2.44 0.06 -1.90
C PHE A 165 -3.78 0.20 -2.62
N LEU A 166 -4.23 1.45 -2.71
CA LEU A 166 -5.47 1.88 -3.33
C LEU A 166 -5.11 2.76 -4.52
N TRP A 167 -5.63 2.42 -5.68
CA TRP A 167 -5.36 3.14 -6.92
C TRP A 167 -6.51 4.06 -7.29
N TYR A 168 -6.17 5.19 -7.88
CA TYR A 168 -7.11 6.19 -8.35
C TYR A 168 -6.72 6.62 -9.77
N LYS A 169 -7.72 6.83 -10.61
CA LYS A 169 -7.59 7.44 -11.92
C LYS A 169 -8.40 8.74 -11.91
N ASP A 170 -7.77 9.87 -12.19
CA ASP A 170 -8.42 11.19 -12.19
C ASP A 170 -9.24 11.43 -10.89
N TYR A 171 -8.62 11.11 -9.74
CA TYR A 171 -9.20 11.13 -8.39
C TYR A 171 -10.37 10.16 -8.12
N GLN A 172 -10.80 9.37 -9.09
CA GLN A 172 -11.78 8.31 -8.89
C GLN A 172 -11.11 7.01 -8.47
N LYS A 173 -11.59 6.42 -7.37
CA LYS A 173 -11.06 5.15 -6.86
C LYS A 173 -11.32 4.03 -7.87
N LEU A 174 -10.28 3.30 -8.23
CA LEU A 174 -10.40 2.11 -9.06
C LEU A 174 -10.82 0.92 -8.20
N ASN A 175 -11.71 0.11 -8.74
CA ASN A 175 -12.01 -1.20 -8.15
C ASN A 175 -10.85 -2.15 -8.42
N PRO A 176 -10.53 -3.06 -7.48
CA PRO A 176 -9.50 -4.06 -7.71
C PRO A 176 -9.84 -4.88 -8.95
N LEU A 177 -8.91 -4.93 -9.91
CA LEU A 177 -9.07 -5.65 -11.17
C LEU A 177 -9.18 -7.17 -10.97
N SER A 178 -8.71 -7.68 -9.82
CA SER A 178 -8.82 -9.09 -9.44
C SER A 178 -9.02 -9.20 -7.93
N PRO A 179 -10.19 -9.66 -7.45
CA PRO A 179 -10.37 -9.98 -6.04
C PRO A 179 -9.50 -11.20 -5.70
N GLY A 180 -8.41 -10.99 -4.97
CA GLY A 180 -7.54 -12.08 -4.49
C GLY A 180 -6.04 -11.88 -4.72
N THR A 181 -5.59 -10.82 -5.40
CA THR A 181 -4.15 -10.52 -5.50
C THR A 181 -3.65 -9.93 -4.19
N THR A 182 -2.72 -10.64 -3.54
CA THR A 182 -2.02 -10.17 -2.34
C THR A 182 -1.14 -8.95 -2.63
N ASP A 183 -0.67 -8.83 -3.88
CA ASP A 183 0.10 -7.67 -4.30
C ASP A 183 -0.81 -6.58 -4.87
N THR A 184 -1.06 -5.56 -4.05
CA THR A 184 -1.85 -4.37 -4.43
C THR A 184 -0.96 -3.22 -4.90
N ASN A 185 0.36 -3.36 -4.77
CA ASN A 185 1.30 -2.27 -5.04
C ASN A 185 1.49 -2.02 -6.55
N THR A 186 0.99 -2.91 -7.41
CA THR A 186 1.08 -2.78 -8.87
C THR A 186 -0.29 -2.68 -9.51
N LEU A 187 -0.37 -1.88 -10.57
CA LEU A 187 -1.56 -1.71 -11.39
C LEU A 187 -1.15 -1.84 -12.86
N SER A 188 -1.66 -2.88 -13.54
CA SER A 188 -1.55 -3.04 -14.98
C SER A 188 -2.79 -2.47 -15.67
N VAL A 189 -2.62 -1.53 -16.59
CA VAL A 189 -3.70 -0.96 -17.40
C VAL A 189 -3.37 -1.02 -18.88
N THR A 190 -4.38 -1.30 -19.70
CA THR A 190 -4.31 -1.11 -21.15
C THR A 190 -4.90 0.26 -21.47
N VAL A 191 -4.16 1.12 -22.16
CA VAL A 191 -4.63 2.49 -22.47
C VAL A 191 -5.37 2.51 -23.79
N SER A 192 -6.65 2.86 -23.78
CA SER A 192 -7.49 2.83 -25.00
C SER A 192 -7.74 4.21 -25.61
N ASN A 193 -7.74 5.27 -24.78
CA ASN A 193 -8.12 6.61 -25.20
C ASN A 193 -6.88 7.51 -25.30
N GLU A 194 -6.87 8.37 -26.31
CA GLU A 194 -5.86 9.41 -26.48
C GLU A 194 -5.97 10.50 -25.41
N GLY A 195 -4.84 11.17 -25.16
CA GLY A 195 -4.76 12.31 -24.26
C GLY A 195 -3.93 12.01 -23.01
N VAL A 196 -4.14 12.82 -21.99
CA VAL A 196 -3.37 12.76 -20.74
C VAL A 196 -4.25 12.18 -19.65
N THR A 197 -3.75 11.16 -18.96
CA THR A 197 -4.43 10.54 -17.81
C THR A 197 -3.53 10.58 -16.59
N GLN A 198 -4.10 10.85 -15.42
CA GLN A 198 -3.36 10.86 -14.17
C GLN A 198 -3.77 9.71 -13.26
N TYR A 199 -2.76 9.00 -12.75
CA TYR A 199 -2.93 7.96 -11.76
C TYR A 199 -2.35 8.39 -10.43
N TYR A 200 -3.03 7.99 -9.37
CA TYR A 200 -2.61 8.25 -7.99
C TYR A 200 -2.68 6.96 -7.20
N CYS A 201 -1.88 6.91 -6.14
CA CYS A 201 -1.89 5.82 -5.20
C CYS A 201 -2.03 6.34 -3.77
N LYS A 202 -2.71 5.57 -2.93
CA LYS A 202 -2.80 5.76 -1.49
C LYS A 202 -2.51 4.45 -0.78
N ALA A 203 -1.80 4.47 0.33
CA ALA A 203 -1.55 3.29 1.15
C ALA A 203 -2.47 3.27 2.37
N ARG A 204 -2.96 2.08 2.76
CA ARG A 204 -3.84 1.83 3.89
C ARG A 204 -3.30 0.72 4.78
N ARG A 205 -3.28 0.94 6.08
CA ARG A 205 -2.90 -0.02 7.12
C ARG A 205 -3.97 -0.03 8.22
N GLY A 206 -4.80 -1.08 8.22
CA GLY A 206 -6.02 -1.10 9.04
C GLY A 206 -6.94 0.07 8.69
N ASN A 207 -7.22 0.93 9.67
CA ASN A 207 -8.03 2.15 9.50
C ASN A 207 -7.19 3.42 9.24
N TYR A 208 -5.86 3.28 9.16
CA TYR A 208 -4.96 4.39 8.89
C TYR A 208 -4.64 4.50 7.40
N ASP A 209 -4.66 5.71 6.89
CA ASP A 209 -4.53 6.05 5.49
C ASP A 209 -3.35 7.01 5.32
N SER A 210 -2.45 6.73 4.39
CA SER A 210 -1.37 7.64 3.99
C SER A 210 -1.93 8.90 3.30
N GLU A 211 -1.04 9.84 2.98
CA GLU A 211 -1.34 10.85 1.96
C GLU A 211 -1.55 10.20 0.58
N ILE A 212 -2.22 10.92 -0.31
CA ILE A 212 -2.28 10.54 -1.73
C ILE A 212 -0.94 10.89 -2.39
N SER A 213 -0.46 10.03 -3.29
CA SER A 213 0.77 10.28 -4.04
C SER A 213 0.67 11.53 -4.92
N ASP A 214 1.82 12.04 -5.36
CA ASP A 214 1.84 12.89 -6.55
C ASP A 214 1.33 12.13 -7.77
N PRO A 215 0.75 12.83 -8.78
CA PRO A 215 0.22 12.19 -9.97
C PRO A 215 1.31 11.53 -10.81
N ALA A 216 1.05 10.30 -11.23
CA ALA A 216 1.73 9.67 -12.35
C ALA A 216 0.98 10.01 -13.63
N THR A 217 1.55 10.89 -14.44
CA THR A 217 0.98 11.33 -15.71
C THR A 217 1.40 10.39 -16.84
N ILE A 218 0.40 9.85 -17.55
CA ILE A 218 0.59 9.05 -18.76
C ILE A 218 0.02 9.83 -19.93
N THR A 219 0.85 10.06 -20.95
CA THR A 219 0.44 10.66 -22.22
C THR A 219 0.24 9.56 -23.25
N VAL A 220 -0.95 9.49 -23.82
CA VAL A 220 -1.36 8.47 -24.79
C VAL A 220 -1.54 9.12 -26.16
N ARG A 221 -0.90 8.56 -27.18
CA ARG A 221 -1.00 8.99 -28.58
C ARG A 221 -1.78 7.98 -29.41
N ALA A 222 -2.45 8.44 -30.46
CA ALA A 222 -3.06 7.57 -31.46
C ALA A 222 -1.99 6.66 -32.10
N ARG A 223 -2.25 5.36 -32.24
CA ARG A 223 -1.47 4.55 -33.19
C ARG A 223 -1.72 5.04 -34.62
N PRO A 224 -0.69 5.10 -35.47
CA PRO A 224 -0.88 5.44 -36.88
C PRO A 224 -1.90 4.50 -37.53
N LYS A 225 -2.76 5.05 -38.40
CA LYS A 225 -3.71 4.27 -39.21
C LYS A 225 -3.24 4.30 -40.67
N PRO A 226 -2.96 3.14 -41.29
CA PRO A 226 -2.57 3.08 -42.70
C PRO A 226 -3.74 3.39 -43.64
N VAL A 227 -3.42 3.79 -44.86
CA VAL A 227 -4.38 4.00 -45.95
C VAL A 227 -3.98 3.13 -47.14
N VAL A 228 -4.92 2.33 -47.64
CA VAL A 228 -4.73 1.54 -48.87
C VAL A 228 -5.12 2.40 -50.07
N LYS A 229 -4.21 2.54 -51.03
CA LYS A 229 -4.47 3.16 -52.35
C LYS A 229 -4.44 2.09 -53.43
N VAL A 230 -5.35 2.17 -54.40
CA VAL A 230 -5.46 1.21 -55.50
C VAL A 230 -5.20 1.93 -56.82
N GLN A 231 -4.35 1.34 -57.66
CA GLN A 231 -4.04 1.84 -59.01
C GLN A 231 -4.16 0.71 -60.03
N PRO A 232 -4.98 0.86 -61.10
CA PRO A 232 -5.92 1.96 -61.32
C PRO A 232 -7.04 1.98 -60.27
N ALA A 233 -7.53 3.18 -59.93
CA ALA A 233 -8.60 3.35 -58.93
C ALA A 233 -10.00 3.00 -59.48
N GLU A 234 -10.13 2.87 -60.80
CA GLU A 234 -11.36 2.51 -61.49
C GLU A 234 -11.54 0.98 -61.61
N ARG A 235 -12.66 0.57 -62.20
CA ARG A 235 -13.06 -0.82 -62.42
C ARG A 235 -11.93 -1.62 -63.10
N VAL A 236 -11.47 -2.68 -62.43
CA VAL A 236 -10.39 -3.52 -62.95
C VAL A 236 -10.98 -4.68 -63.76
N PHE A 237 -10.41 -4.95 -64.93
CA PHE A 237 -10.83 -6.05 -65.79
C PHE A 237 -9.92 -7.28 -65.67
N ILE A 238 -10.49 -8.47 -65.89
CA ILE A 238 -9.74 -9.74 -65.90
C ILE A 238 -8.53 -9.65 -66.84
N GLY A 239 -7.37 -10.08 -66.36
CA GLY A 239 -6.09 -10.04 -67.07
C GLY A 239 -5.33 -8.70 -66.99
N GLU A 240 -5.88 -7.68 -66.33
CA GLU A 240 -5.15 -6.44 -66.05
C GLU A 240 -4.20 -6.58 -64.85
N THR A 241 -3.36 -5.57 -64.65
CA THR A 241 -2.50 -5.45 -63.48
C THR A 241 -3.05 -4.39 -62.55
N VAL A 242 -3.24 -4.75 -61.28
CA VAL A 242 -3.61 -3.82 -60.21
C VAL A 242 -2.49 -3.75 -59.18
N THR A 243 -2.23 -2.57 -58.65
CA THR A 243 -1.30 -2.36 -57.55
C THR A 243 -2.02 -1.72 -56.38
N LEU A 244 -2.01 -2.41 -55.23
CA LEU A 244 -2.43 -1.89 -53.95
C LEU A 244 -1.20 -1.37 -53.20
N THR A 245 -1.25 -0.14 -52.69
CA THR A 245 -0.17 0.50 -51.93
C THR A 245 -0.65 0.82 -50.53
N CYS A 246 0.09 0.37 -49.51
CA CYS A 246 -0.18 0.71 -48.12
C CYS A 246 0.64 1.93 -47.71
N GLU A 247 -0.02 3.05 -47.43
CA GLU A 247 0.62 4.28 -46.98
C GLU A 247 0.47 4.48 -45.47
N ILE A 248 1.57 4.72 -44.78
CA ILE A 248 1.62 5.03 -43.35
C ILE A 248 2.31 6.38 -43.21
N GLN A 249 1.63 7.36 -42.62
CA GLN A 249 2.09 8.75 -42.59
C GLN A 249 3.31 9.01 -41.69
N THR A 250 3.62 8.11 -40.77
CA THR A 250 4.67 8.29 -39.74
C THR A 250 5.57 7.07 -39.70
N GLY A 251 6.89 7.25 -39.64
CA GLY A 251 7.89 6.17 -39.64
C GLY A 251 8.41 5.83 -41.04
N GLU A 252 9.71 5.54 -41.14
CA GLU A 252 10.41 5.38 -42.43
C GLU A 252 10.75 3.91 -42.75
N SER A 253 10.56 2.97 -41.82
CA SER A 253 11.04 1.58 -41.96
C SER A 253 9.99 0.55 -41.53
N TRP A 254 8.79 0.66 -42.08
CA TRP A 254 7.71 -0.30 -41.84
C TRP A 254 7.90 -1.59 -42.66
N SER A 255 7.68 -2.72 -42.00
CA SER A 255 7.36 -3.99 -42.64
C SER A 255 5.84 -4.14 -42.73
N TYR A 256 5.34 -4.46 -43.92
CA TYR A 256 3.91 -4.45 -44.22
C TYR A 256 3.30 -5.84 -44.17
N LEU A 257 2.09 -5.93 -43.64
CA LEU A 257 1.25 -7.12 -43.62
C LEU A 257 -0.02 -6.82 -44.40
N TRP A 258 -0.34 -7.67 -45.37
CA TRP A 258 -1.52 -7.54 -46.21
C TRP A 258 -2.52 -8.63 -45.89
N TYR A 259 -3.80 -8.29 -45.97
CA TYR A 259 -4.89 -9.23 -45.75
C TYR A 259 -5.92 -9.10 -46.86
N ARG A 260 -6.50 -10.23 -47.28
CA ARG A 260 -7.66 -10.31 -48.16
C ARG A 260 -8.75 -11.08 -47.44
N ASN A 261 -9.92 -10.46 -47.25
CA ASN A 261 -11.04 -11.06 -46.52
C ASN A 261 -10.64 -11.57 -45.11
N ASN A 262 -9.77 -10.84 -44.41
CA ASN A 262 -9.14 -11.18 -43.12
C ASN A 262 -8.12 -12.34 -43.14
N GLU A 263 -7.79 -12.90 -44.30
CA GLU A 263 -6.71 -13.89 -44.44
C GLU A 263 -5.41 -13.22 -44.89
N GLU A 264 -4.29 -13.58 -44.26
CA GLU A 264 -2.99 -12.96 -44.52
C GLU A 264 -2.41 -13.39 -45.88
N LEU A 265 -1.93 -12.41 -46.66
CA LEU A 265 -1.31 -12.61 -47.96
C LEU A 265 0.22 -12.75 -47.82
N SER A 266 0.67 -14.00 -47.71
CA SER A 266 2.09 -14.33 -47.53
C SER A 266 3.01 -13.87 -48.68
N ASP A 267 2.50 -13.79 -49.90
CA ASP A 267 3.21 -13.34 -51.11
C ASP A 267 3.50 -11.83 -51.11
N ALA A 268 2.71 -11.06 -50.35
CA ALA A 268 2.85 -9.62 -50.14
C ALA A 268 3.55 -9.25 -48.82
N ALA A 269 3.98 -10.24 -48.03
CA ALA A 269 4.60 -10.00 -46.73
C ALA A 269 5.86 -9.13 -46.84
N GLY A 270 5.95 -8.12 -45.97
CA GLY A 270 7.04 -7.15 -45.91
C GLY A 270 7.00 -6.07 -47.00
N LYS A 271 6.12 -6.15 -48.00
CA LYS A 271 6.11 -5.26 -49.16
C LYS A 271 5.11 -4.12 -48.99
N LYS A 272 5.57 -2.87 -49.18
CA LYS A 272 4.71 -1.68 -49.21
C LYS A 272 3.60 -1.76 -50.27
N THR A 273 3.88 -2.44 -51.37
CA THR A 273 2.98 -2.62 -52.50
C THR A 273 2.68 -4.09 -52.73
N HIS A 274 1.41 -4.41 -52.96
CA HIS A 274 0.96 -5.70 -53.46
C HIS A 274 0.49 -5.53 -54.90
N THR A 275 1.22 -6.13 -55.84
CA THR A 275 0.92 -6.06 -57.27
C THR A 275 0.37 -7.42 -57.72
N ILE A 276 -0.83 -7.41 -58.28
CA ILE A 276 -1.48 -8.58 -58.85
C ILE A 276 -1.45 -8.41 -60.37
N THR A 277 -0.69 -9.27 -61.04
CA THR A 277 -0.64 -9.35 -62.51
C THR A 277 -1.60 -10.42 -62.99
N ASP A 278 -2.24 -10.22 -64.15
CA ASP A 278 -3.21 -11.15 -64.71
C ASP A 278 -4.36 -11.44 -63.72
N ILE A 279 -5.04 -10.38 -63.27
CA ILE A 279 -6.07 -10.45 -62.23
C ILE A 279 -7.21 -11.41 -62.59
N LYS A 280 -7.67 -12.17 -61.60
CA LYS A 280 -8.74 -13.18 -61.72
C LYS A 280 -9.92 -12.86 -60.82
N GLU A 281 -11.05 -13.51 -61.07
CA GLU A 281 -12.24 -13.38 -60.22
C GLU A 281 -11.97 -13.78 -58.76
N SER A 282 -11.08 -14.76 -58.54
CA SER A 282 -10.62 -15.19 -57.22
C SER A 282 -9.85 -14.11 -56.43
N ASP A 283 -9.40 -13.06 -57.10
CA ASP A 283 -8.67 -11.95 -56.47
C ASP A 283 -9.61 -10.87 -55.93
N LYS A 284 -10.93 -11.00 -56.15
CA LYS A 284 -11.93 -10.16 -55.50
C LYS A 284 -11.87 -10.32 -53.97
N GLY A 285 -12.01 -9.21 -53.27
CA GLY A 285 -12.12 -9.22 -51.82
C GLY A 285 -11.95 -7.85 -51.19
N ASP A 286 -12.07 -7.82 -49.88
CA ASP A 286 -11.71 -6.68 -49.05
C ASP A 286 -10.22 -6.77 -48.70
N TYR A 287 -9.44 -5.78 -49.16
CA TYR A 287 -8.01 -5.68 -48.89
C TYR A 287 -7.75 -4.69 -47.76
N THR A 288 -7.01 -5.14 -46.74
CA THR A 288 -6.51 -4.29 -45.65
C THR A 288 -5.01 -4.46 -45.48
N CYS A 289 -4.37 -3.48 -44.85
CA CYS A 289 -2.96 -3.56 -44.51
C CYS A 289 -2.66 -3.10 -43.08
N LYS A 290 -1.52 -3.57 -42.55
CA LYS A 290 -0.91 -3.14 -41.29
C LYS A 290 0.59 -2.92 -41.48
N GLY A 291 1.19 -2.11 -40.64
CA GLY A 291 2.64 -1.95 -40.54
C GLY A 291 3.16 -2.45 -39.21
N THR A 292 4.39 -2.99 -39.22
CA THR A 292 5.19 -3.34 -38.04
C THR A 292 6.60 -2.78 -38.16
N GLN A 293 7.24 -2.43 -37.05
CA GLN A 293 8.63 -1.92 -37.02
C GLN A 293 9.30 -2.23 -35.67
N SER A 294 10.59 -1.96 -35.55
CA SER A 294 11.37 -2.21 -34.32
C SER A 294 11.17 -1.17 -33.22
N SER A 295 10.96 0.10 -33.59
CA SER A 295 10.76 1.23 -32.68
C SER A 295 9.28 1.49 -32.37
N ASP A 296 8.99 2.17 -31.25
CA ASP A 296 7.61 2.57 -30.96
C ASP A 296 7.11 3.64 -31.94
N PRO A 297 5.86 3.54 -32.45
CA PRO A 297 4.92 2.45 -32.21
C PRO A 297 5.31 1.18 -32.99
N LYS A 298 5.40 0.03 -32.32
CA LYS A 298 5.82 -1.24 -32.96
C LYS A 298 4.88 -1.76 -34.05
N TYR A 299 3.64 -1.29 -34.06
CA TYR A 299 2.62 -1.70 -35.03
C TYR A 299 1.59 -0.59 -35.24
N THR A 300 0.94 -0.58 -36.39
CA THR A 300 -0.15 0.34 -36.73
C THR A 300 -1.53 -0.24 -36.38
N GLN A 301 -2.57 0.57 -36.47
CA GLN A 301 -3.93 0.05 -36.59
C GLN A 301 -4.09 -0.71 -37.93
N THR A 302 -5.19 -1.45 -38.08
CA THR A 302 -5.62 -1.94 -39.40
C THR A 302 -6.11 -0.76 -40.24
N SER A 303 -5.75 -0.73 -41.52
CA SER A 303 -6.34 0.22 -42.46
C SER A 303 -7.85 0.01 -42.57
N ASP A 304 -8.55 1.00 -43.13
CA ASP A 304 -9.87 0.74 -43.68
C ASP A 304 -9.78 -0.26 -44.85
N GLY A 305 -10.83 -1.05 -45.02
CA GLY A 305 -10.93 -2.05 -46.08
C GLY A 305 -11.18 -1.41 -47.44
N VAL A 306 -10.48 -1.88 -48.47
CA VAL A 306 -10.74 -1.50 -49.85
C VAL A 306 -11.23 -2.71 -50.63
N THR A 307 -12.49 -2.65 -51.04
CA THR A 307 -13.12 -3.71 -51.84
C THR A 307 -12.64 -3.64 -53.28
N LEU A 308 -11.83 -4.61 -53.68
CA LEU A 308 -11.44 -4.80 -55.07
C LEU A 308 -12.57 -5.52 -55.82
N THR A 309 -13.08 -4.88 -56.87
CA THR A 309 -14.06 -5.50 -57.78
C THR A 309 -13.40 -5.79 -59.12
N VAL A 310 -13.64 -6.99 -59.65
CA VAL A 310 -13.11 -7.46 -60.93
C VAL A 310 -14.28 -7.68 -61.88
N SER A 311 -14.15 -7.29 -63.15
CA SER A 311 -15.18 -7.48 -64.17
C SER A 311 -14.61 -8.14 -65.42
N GLU A 312 -15.44 -8.85 -66.16
CA GLU A 312 -15.07 -9.32 -67.49
C GLU A 312 -14.83 -8.13 -68.42
N LYS A 313 -13.84 -8.26 -69.31
CA LYS A 313 -13.62 -7.25 -70.36
C LYS A 313 -14.89 -7.12 -71.20
N PRO A 314 -15.31 -5.90 -71.59
CA PRO A 314 -16.42 -5.72 -72.50
C PRO A 314 -16.17 -6.53 -73.77
N LYS A 315 -17.17 -7.33 -74.18
CA LYS A 315 -17.12 -8.01 -75.48
C LYS A 315 -17.25 -6.93 -76.58
N PRO A 316 -16.44 -7.00 -77.66
CA PRO A 316 -16.48 -6.03 -78.75
C PRO A 316 -17.85 -5.90 -79.42
#